data_AF-A0A812K8F4-F1
#
_entry.id   AF-A0A812K8F4-F1
#
_cell.length_a   1.000
_cell.length_b   1.000
_cell.length_c   1.000
_cell.angle_alpha   90.00
_cell.angle_beta   90.00
_cell.angle_gamma   90.00
#
_symmetry.space_group_name_H-M   'P 1'
#
loop_
_entity.id
_entity.type
_entity.pdbx_description
1 polymer ?
#
loop_
_entity_poly.entity_id
_entity_poly.type
_entity_poly.pdbx_seq_one_letter_code
_entity_poly.pdbx_strand_id
1 'polypeptide(L)'
;LAFGQAIPEDDPTPLTSSPLSVGRNWTDLPVVPACELLPGEATAHSFLTIHSSQANQDAEDRVALAIRVVAGQAGAGRRDRATLLSGKPEKVHFELETPPSEELGEREFAEWQKSMDREKEMYFEGRDQKEYK
;
A
#
# COMPACT_ATOMS: atom_id res chain seq x y z
N LEU A 1 -8.00 10.21 -0.81
CA LEU A 1 -7.29 10.82 0.33
C LEU A 1 -5.93 11.20 -0.19
N ALA A 2 -5.68 12.51 -0.37
CA ALA A 2 -4.42 13.00 -0.86
C ALA A 2 -3.50 13.61 0.18
N PHE A 3 -2.33 13.01 0.34
CA PHE A 3 -1.18 13.67 0.94
C PHE A 3 -0.34 14.34 -0.16
N GLY A 4 -0.67 15.60 -0.44
CA GLY A 4 0.23 16.53 -1.13
C GLY A 4 0.79 17.48 -0.09
N GLN A 5 1.94 17.17 0.49
CA GLN A 5 2.78 18.23 1.03
C GLN A 5 3.73 18.63 -0.09
N ALA A 6 3.78 19.93 -0.38
CA ALA A 6 4.87 20.50 -1.17
C ALA A 6 6.19 20.06 -0.51
N ILE A 7 7.07 19.41 -1.29
CA ILE A 7 8.44 19.19 -0.88
C ILE A 7 9.07 20.60 -0.93
N PRO A 8 9.45 21.21 0.22
CA PRO A 8 10.17 22.48 0.18
C PRO A 8 11.47 22.23 -0.60
N GLU A 9 11.83 23.15 -1.48
CA GLU A 9 13.15 23.13 -2.13
C GLU A 9 14.23 23.06 -1.05
N ASP A 10 15.17 22.13 -1.22
CA ASP A 10 16.24 21.73 -0.30
C ASP A 10 16.62 22.80 0.74
N ASP A 11 16.01 22.71 1.94
CA ASP A 11 16.61 23.28 3.14
C ASP A 11 17.61 22.23 3.65
N PRO A 12 18.94 22.48 3.57
CA PRO A 12 19.95 21.52 3.99
C PRO A 12 20.00 21.33 5.52
N THR A 13 19.07 21.94 6.27
CA THR A 13 18.95 21.73 7.70
C THR A 13 18.53 20.26 7.94
N PRO A 14 19.38 19.44 8.59
CA PRO A 14 18.98 18.10 8.98
C PRO A 14 17.72 18.22 9.82
N LEU A 15 16.68 17.43 9.50
CA LEU A 15 15.59 17.19 10.45
C LEU A 15 16.24 16.64 11.71
N THR A 16 16.52 17.52 12.68
CA THR A 16 16.98 17.12 13.99
C THR A 16 15.84 16.30 14.57
N SER A 17 16.00 14.99 14.56
CA SER A 17 15.13 14.07 15.26
C SER A 17 15.27 14.34 16.74
N SER A 18 14.60 15.38 17.24
CA SER A 18 14.21 15.37 18.64
C SER A 18 13.37 14.10 18.78
N PRO A 19 13.84 13.10 19.54
CA PRO A 19 13.03 11.91 19.76
C PRO A 19 11.69 12.39 20.29
N LEU A 20 10.60 11.91 19.68
CA LEU A 20 9.26 12.11 20.23
C LEU A 20 9.36 11.82 21.72
N SER A 21 9.16 12.86 22.54
CA SER A 21 9.27 12.76 23.98
C SER A 21 8.43 11.57 24.43
N VAL A 22 9.07 10.61 25.11
CA VAL A 22 8.41 9.45 25.71
C VAL A 22 7.18 9.94 26.46
N GLY A 23 5.98 9.64 25.94
CA GLY A 23 4.70 10.05 26.54
C GLY A 23 3.71 10.81 25.67
N ARG A 24 3.99 11.13 24.40
CA ARG A 24 2.94 11.64 23.49
C ARG A 24 2.12 10.50 22.90
N ASN A 25 0.80 10.51 23.10
CA ASN A 25 -0.10 9.60 22.40
C ASN A 25 -0.34 10.15 20.98
N TRP A 26 -0.45 9.26 19.99
CA TRP A 26 -0.71 9.68 18.60
C TRP A 26 -2.06 10.40 18.46
N THR A 27 -2.99 10.14 19.39
CA THR A 27 -4.29 10.83 19.50
C THR A 27 -4.17 12.30 19.86
N ASP A 28 -3.03 12.72 20.43
CA ASP A 28 -2.79 14.10 20.85
C ASP A 28 -2.22 14.96 19.71
N LEU A 29 -1.91 14.33 18.57
CA LEU A 29 -1.41 15.02 17.38
C LEU A 29 -2.58 15.68 16.63
N PRO A 30 -2.38 16.88 16.06
CA PRO A 30 -3.42 17.53 15.28
C PRO A 30 -3.77 16.67 14.06
N VAL A 31 -5.07 16.46 13.85
CA VAL A 31 -5.57 15.82 12.62
C VAL A 31 -5.43 16.81 11.48
N VAL A 32 -4.66 16.43 10.46
CA VAL A 32 -4.50 17.21 9.24
C VAL A 32 -5.46 16.66 8.19
N PRO A 33 -6.40 17.47 7.66
CA PRO A 33 -7.24 17.04 6.55
C PRO A 33 -6.38 16.83 5.31
N ALA A 34 -6.59 15.70 4.64
CA ALA A 34 -5.98 15.43 3.35
C ALA A 34 -6.56 16.37 2.28
N CYS A 35 -5.78 16.64 1.23
CA CYS A 35 -6.27 17.37 0.07
C CYS A 35 -7.40 16.57 -0.61
N GLU A 36 -8.38 17.29 -1.17
CA GLU A 36 -9.35 16.68 -2.07
C GLU A 36 -8.65 16.25 -3.36
N LEU A 37 -9.13 15.16 -3.95
CA LEU A 37 -8.60 14.63 -5.20
C LEU A 37 -9.65 14.66 -6.27
N LEU A 38 -9.26 15.15 -7.44
CA LEU A 38 -10.02 15.00 -8.67
C LEU A 38 -9.83 13.58 -9.24
N PRO A 39 -10.75 13.12 -10.11
CA PRO A 39 -10.57 11.85 -10.82
C PRO A 39 -9.24 11.79 -11.57
N GLY A 40 -8.48 10.72 -11.34
CA GLY A 40 -7.15 10.51 -11.93
C GLY A 40 -5.98 11.05 -11.10
N GLU A 41 -6.23 11.86 -10.08
CA GLU A 41 -5.20 12.25 -9.14
C GLU A 41 -4.94 11.14 -8.10
N ALA A 42 -3.73 11.12 -7.57
CA ALA A 42 -3.26 10.10 -6.66
C ALA A 42 -2.38 10.70 -5.58
N THR A 43 -2.19 9.95 -4.50
CA THR A 43 -1.14 10.26 -3.52
C THR A 43 -0.44 9.06 -2.99
N ALA A 44 0.78 9.31 -2.52
CA ALA A 44 1.61 8.36 -1.83
C ALA A 44 1.65 8.69 -0.33
N HIS A 45 1.66 7.65 0.49
CA HIS A 45 1.95 7.75 1.91
C HIS A 45 2.74 6.52 2.35
N SER A 46 3.53 6.66 3.42
CA SER A 46 4.21 5.52 4.03
C SER A 46 3.19 4.55 4.61
N PHE A 47 3.49 3.24 4.58
CA PHE A 47 2.66 2.21 5.20
C PHE A 47 2.40 2.45 6.70
N LEU A 48 3.28 3.20 7.37
CA LEU A 48 3.16 3.55 8.79
C LEU A 48 2.36 4.84 9.05
N THR A 49 1.81 5.46 8.01
CA THR A 49 1.01 6.69 8.14
C THR A 49 -0.31 6.35 8.84
N ILE A 50 -0.58 6.99 9.97
CA ILE A 50 -1.89 6.89 10.64
C ILE A 50 -2.89 7.70 9.82
N HIS A 51 -3.92 7.04 9.29
CA HIS A 51 -4.94 7.67 8.48
C HIS A 51 -6.33 7.08 8.75
N SER A 52 -7.37 7.84 8.43
CA SER A 52 -8.76 7.36 8.43
C SER A 52 -9.53 7.93 7.24
N SER A 53 -10.61 7.27 6.86
CA SER A 53 -11.58 7.78 5.90
C SER A 53 -12.84 8.23 6.64
N GLN A 54 -13.38 9.37 6.23
CA GLN A 54 -14.69 9.81 6.70
C GLN A 54 -15.80 9.06 5.93
N ALA A 55 -16.96 8.93 6.58
CA ALA A 55 -18.17 8.37 5.98
C ALA A 55 -18.53 9.13 4.71
N ASN A 56 -18.95 8.40 3.67
CA ASN A 56 -19.45 9.03 2.45
C ASN A 56 -20.78 9.73 2.76
N GLN A 57 -20.87 11.02 2.46
CA GLN A 57 -22.09 11.82 2.64
C GLN A 57 -22.76 12.15 1.30
N ASP A 58 -22.14 11.79 0.18
CA ASP A 58 -22.64 12.08 -1.15
C ASP A 58 -23.58 10.97 -1.66
N ALA A 59 -24.40 11.32 -2.65
CA ALA A 59 -25.28 10.36 -3.33
C ALA A 59 -24.50 9.39 -4.24
N GLU A 60 -23.26 9.75 -4.59
CA GLU A 60 -22.40 9.01 -5.50
C GLU A 60 -21.32 8.22 -4.75
N ASP A 61 -20.87 7.12 -5.34
CA ASP A 61 -19.82 6.30 -4.77
C ASP A 61 -18.43 6.95 -4.88
N ARG A 62 -17.71 6.96 -3.75
CA ARG A 62 -16.29 7.36 -3.73
C ARG A 62 -15.39 6.13 -3.89
N VAL A 63 -14.95 5.87 -5.12
CA VAL A 63 -14.06 4.75 -5.45
C VAL A 63 -12.60 5.20 -5.50
N ALA A 64 -11.69 4.40 -4.93
CA ALA A 64 -10.25 4.64 -4.98
C ALA A 64 -9.49 3.33 -5.20
N LEU A 65 -8.38 3.39 -5.95
CA LEU A 65 -7.44 2.28 -6.13
C LEU A 65 -6.20 2.50 -5.26
N ALA A 66 -5.91 1.53 -4.39
CA ALA A 66 -4.71 1.55 -3.57
C ALA A 66 -3.64 0.62 -4.18
N ILE A 67 -2.49 1.17 -4.55
CA ILE A 67 -1.33 0.41 -5.04
C ILE A 67 -0.23 0.49 -3.98
N ARG A 68 0.29 -0.66 -3.56
CA ARG A 68 1.44 -0.74 -2.65
C ARG A 68 2.70 -1.04 -3.44
N VAL A 69 3.68 -0.15 -3.34
CA VAL A 69 5.01 -0.34 -3.94
C VAL A 69 6.01 -0.60 -2.83
N VAL A 70 6.81 -1.65 -3.01
CA VAL A 70 7.86 -2.04 -2.06
C VAL A 70 9.16 -2.28 -2.80
N ALA A 71 10.29 -2.10 -2.11
CA ALA A 71 11.58 -2.53 -2.65
C ALA A 71 11.57 -4.05 -2.85
N GLY A 72 12.18 -4.53 -3.94
CA GLY A 72 12.19 -5.98 -4.25
C GLY A 72 12.84 -6.84 -3.17
N GLN A 73 13.67 -6.26 -2.31
CA GLN A 73 14.35 -6.91 -1.19
C GLN A 73 13.56 -6.85 0.13
N ALA A 74 12.42 -6.16 0.16
CA ALA A 74 11.58 -6.06 1.34
C ALA A 74 11.00 -7.44 1.72
N GLY A 75 10.82 -7.68 3.02
CA GLY A 75 10.34 -8.96 3.53
C GLY A 75 11.44 -10.03 3.55
N ALA A 76 11.99 -10.31 4.73
CA ALA A 76 12.86 -11.46 4.91
C ALA A 76 11.99 -12.68 5.27
N GLY A 77 12.08 -13.76 4.49
CA GLY A 77 11.50 -15.07 4.83
C GLY A 77 10.06 -15.34 4.35
N ARG A 78 9.37 -14.37 3.73
CA ARG A 78 8.01 -14.54 3.18
C ARG A 78 8.03 -14.35 1.67
N ARG A 79 7.67 -15.40 0.91
CA ARG A 79 7.57 -15.34 -0.56
C ARG A 79 6.12 -15.05 -0.98
N ASP A 80 5.74 -13.79 -0.89
CA ASP A 80 4.49 -13.32 -1.50
C ASP A 80 4.64 -13.19 -3.02
N ARG A 81 3.52 -12.97 -3.72
CA ARG A 81 3.53 -12.68 -5.16
C ARG A 81 3.47 -11.17 -5.40
N ALA A 82 4.17 -10.68 -6.44
CA ALA A 82 4.18 -9.28 -6.79
C ALA A 82 4.44 -9.05 -8.28
N THR A 83 3.85 -8.00 -8.85
CA THR A 83 4.20 -7.51 -10.19
C THR A 83 5.48 -6.68 -10.13
N LEU A 84 6.45 -6.97 -11.01
CA LEU A 84 7.65 -6.15 -11.14
C LEU A 84 7.30 -4.81 -11.79
N LEU A 85 7.35 -3.73 -11.01
CA LEU A 85 7.09 -2.37 -11.52
C LEU A 85 8.30 -1.77 -12.25
N SER A 86 9.50 -1.93 -11.69
CA SER A 86 10.73 -1.33 -12.23
C SER A 86 11.98 -2.03 -11.69
N GLY A 87 13.10 -1.87 -12.38
CA GLY A 87 14.39 -2.46 -12.01
C GLY A 87 14.61 -3.84 -12.62
N LYS A 88 15.45 -4.65 -11.96
CA LYS A 88 15.83 -5.98 -12.47
C LYS A 88 15.34 -7.10 -11.55
N PRO A 89 14.83 -8.22 -12.11
CA PRO A 89 14.18 -9.27 -11.33
C PRO A 89 15.14 -10.12 -10.49
N GLU A 90 16.44 -10.14 -10.78
CA GLU A 90 17.36 -11.13 -10.17
C GLU A 90 17.65 -10.88 -8.68
N LYS A 91 17.16 -9.76 -8.13
CA LYS A 91 17.40 -9.34 -6.73
C LYS A 91 16.12 -9.20 -5.92
N VAL A 92 15.02 -9.84 -6.33
CA VAL A 92 13.74 -9.76 -5.61
C VAL A 92 13.52 -10.97 -4.71
N HIS A 93 12.86 -10.77 -3.57
CA HIS A 93 12.44 -11.83 -2.64
C HIS A 93 11.01 -12.34 -2.90
N PHE A 94 10.31 -11.73 -3.87
CA PHE A 94 8.94 -12.05 -4.25
C PHE A 94 8.91 -13.06 -5.41
N GLU A 95 7.83 -13.82 -5.49
CA GLU A 95 7.48 -14.53 -6.71
C GLU A 95 6.86 -13.55 -7.70
N LEU A 96 7.43 -13.43 -8.90
CA LEU A 96 6.96 -12.45 -9.86
C LEU A 96 5.72 -12.93 -10.61
N GLU A 97 4.71 -12.07 -10.65
CA GLU A 97 3.50 -12.25 -11.44
C GLU A 97 3.78 -12.05 -12.93
N THR A 98 3.04 -12.76 -13.76
CA THR A 98 3.09 -12.54 -15.22
C THR A 98 2.13 -11.42 -15.61
N PRO A 99 2.57 -10.39 -16.36
CA PRO A 99 1.67 -9.34 -16.84
C PRO A 99 0.48 -9.90 -17.65
N PRO A 100 -0.71 -9.28 -17.52
CA PRO A 100 -1.86 -9.64 -18.33
C PRO A 100 -1.61 -9.29 -19.81
N SER A 101 -2.10 -10.15 -20.71
CA SER A 101 -2.05 -9.92 -22.16
C SER A 101 -3.40 -9.46 -22.71
N GLU A 102 -4.48 -9.81 -22.00
CA GLU A 102 -5.84 -9.43 -22.34
C GLU A 102 -6.66 -9.20 -21.07
N GLU A 103 -7.80 -8.53 -21.23
CA GLU A 103 -8.74 -8.30 -20.15
C GLU A 103 -9.54 -9.58 -19.89
N LEU A 104 -9.53 -10.07 -18.64
CA LEU A 104 -10.36 -11.19 -18.17
C LEU A 104 -10.15 -12.52 -18.93
N GLY A 105 -8.97 -12.76 -19.51
CA GLY A 105 -8.63 -14.03 -20.13
C GLY A 105 -8.47 -15.18 -19.14
N GLU A 106 -8.57 -16.42 -19.62
CA GLU A 106 -8.44 -17.62 -18.77
C GLU A 106 -7.07 -17.68 -18.07
N ARG A 107 -6.02 -17.24 -18.77
CA ARG A 107 -4.65 -17.19 -18.23
C ARG A 107 -4.53 -16.15 -17.12
N GLU A 108 -5.14 -14.98 -17.29
CA GLU A 108 -5.14 -13.88 -16.33
C GLU A 108 -5.91 -14.24 -15.07
N PHE A 109 -7.07 -14.88 -15.20
CA PHE A 109 -7.81 -15.41 -14.05
C PHE A 109 -7.02 -16.49 -13.30
N ALA A 110 -6.34 -17.38 -14.02
CA ALA A 110 -5.49 -18.38 -13.39
C ALA A 110 -4.31 -17.74 -12.63
N GLU A 111 -3.74 -16.66 -13.17
CA GLU A 111 -2.66 -15.93 -12.52
C GLU A 111 -3.14 -15.16 -11.28
N TRP A 112 -4.30 -14.51 -11.36
CA TRP A 112 -4.97 -13.89 -10.22
C TRP A 112 -5.27 -14.90 -9.12
N GLN A 113 -5.81 -16.08 -9.48
CA GLN A 113 -6.15 -17.13 -8.52
C GLN A 113 -4.91 -17.59 -7.74
N LYS A 114 -3.76 -17.77 -8.41
CA LYS A 114 -2.50 -18.10 -7.73
C LYS A 114 -2.08 -17.03 -6.71
N SER A 115 -2.27 -15.75 -7.01
CA SER A 115 -1.98 -14.66 -6.06
C SER A 115 -2.94 -14.69 -4.87
N MET A 116 -4.23 -14.91 -5.10
CA MET A 116 -5.21 -15.07 -4.02
C MET A 116 -4.93 -16.28 -3.13
N ASP A 117 -4.53 -17.40 -3.72
CA ASP A 117 -4.22 -18.62 -2.96
C ASP A 117 -2.97 -18.41 -2.10
N ARG A 118 -1.90 -17.81 -2.66
CA ARG A 118 -0.70 -17.48 -1.88
C ARG A 118 -1.00 -16.50 -0.74
N GLU A 119 -1.81 -15.48 -1.00
CA GLU A 119 -2.19 -14.53 0.04
C GLU A 119 -2.96 -15.23 1.18
N LYS A 120 -3.94 -16.09 0.83
CA LYS A 120 -4.74 -16.85 1.81
C LYS A 120 -3.88 -17.81 2.64
N GLU A 121 -2.98 -18.56 2.00
CA GLU A 121 -2.04 -19.45 2.69
C GLU A 121 -1.30 -18.71 3.81
N MET A 122 -0.89 -17.47 3.54
CA MET A 122 -0.15 -16.64 4.48
C MET A 122 -1.05 -15.98 5.53
N TYR A 123 -2.23 -15.49 5.14
CA TYR A 123 -3.12 -14.74 6.05
C TYR A 123 -3.74 -15.63 7.13
N PHE A 124 -3.94 -16.91 6.80
CA PHE A 124 -4.57 -17.90 7.67
C PHE A 124 -3.59 -18.93 8.24
N GLU A 125 -2.28 -18.74 8.07
CA GLU A 125 -1.28 -19.59 8.70
C GLU A 125 -1.45 -19.57 10.23
N GLY A 126 -1.65 -20.75 10.82
CA GLY A 126 -1.91 -20.90 12.25
C GLY A 126 -3.29 -20.47 12.74
N ARG A 127 -4.27 -20.26 11.83
CA ARG A 127 -5.67 -19.93 12.17
C ARG A 127 -6.63 -21.05 11.78
N ASP A 128 -7.64 -21.27 12.61
CA ASP A 128 -8.72 -22.24 12.33
C ASP A 128 -9.67 -21.76 11.23
N GLN A 129 -9.81 -20.44 11.06
CA GLN A 129 -10.61 -19.83 9.99
C GLN A 129 -9.72 -19.60 8.76
N LYS A 130 -10.18 -20.02 7.58
CA LYS A 130 -9.43 -19.96 6.30
C LYS A 130 -10.12 -19.14 5.20
N GLU A 131 -11.16 -18.40 5.55
CA GLU A 131 -11.93 -17.58 4.63
C GLU A 131 -11.98 -16.14 5.10
N TYR A 132 -11.95 -15.21 4.13
CA TYR A 132 -12.23 -13.80 4.38
C TYR A 132 -13.72 -13.68 4.77
N LYS A 133 -14.01 -13.00 5.88
CA LYS A 133 -15.39 -12.68 6.27
C LYS A 133 -15.95 -11.54 5.42
#